data_AF-A0A6I2U3C7-F1
#
_entry.id   AF-A0A6I2U3C7-F1
#
_cell.length_a   1.000
_cell.length_b   1.000
_cell.length_c   1.000
_cell.angle_alpha   90.00
_cell.angle_beta   90.00
_cell.angle_gamma   90.00
#
_symmetry.space_group_name_H-M   'P 1'
#
loop_
_entity.id
_entity.type
_entity.pdbx_description
1 polymer ?
#
loop_
_entity_poly.entity_id
_entity_poly.type
_entity_poly.pdbx_seq_one_letter_code
_entity_poly.pdbx_strand_id
1 'polypeptide(L)'
;MINHIINDEFIPKLKDLAEDKGLEICGNYKRNWIAESSGAHFQRTGWKYFDLAFQFDHKGLDGLIFGFFCKGYGKRSDIPASIWEKVQEHYSISSKIKDWDNGLWIHKDFIGNKNWNNSQAIKDLLNGKTLNDFSRMFDEAIDCVKGLDI
;
A
#
# COMPACT_ATOMS: atom_id res chain seq x y z
N MET A 1 5.01 9.46 20.64
CA MET A 1 5.74 10.38 19.74
C MET A 1 5.55 10.01 18.28
N ILE A 2 5.96 8.82 17.84
CA ILE A 2 5.85 8.44 16.41
C ILE A 2 4.39 8.40 15.90
N ASN A 3 3.44 8.01 16.74
CA ASN A 3 2.01 8.08 16.42
C ASN A 3 1.53 9.46 15.98
N HIS A 4 2.00 10.52 16.64
CA HIS A 4 1.62 11.89 16.28
C HIS A 4 2.22 12.29 14.94
N ILE A 5 3.49 11.95 14.69
CA ILE A 5 4.14 12.22 13.40
C ILE A 5 3.42 11.50 12.25
N ILE A 6 3.03 10.24 12.45
CA ILE A 6 2.32 9.49 11.41
C ILE A 6 0.91 10.07 11.20
N ASN A 7 0.13 10.24 12.27
CA ASN A 7 -1.27 10.62 12.18
C ASN A 7 -1.50 12.09 11.84
N ASP A 8 -0.72 12.99 12.43
CA ASP A 8 -0.98 14.43 12.38
C ASP A 8 -0.15 15.13 11.30
N GLU A 9 1.01 14.57 10.91
CA GLU A 9 1.90 15.18 9.91
C GLU A 9 1.95 14.42 8.59
N PHE A 10 2.19 13.10 8.63
CA PHE A 10 2.45 12.33 7.43
C PHE A 10 1.17 11.94 6.68
N ILE A 11 0.15 11.44 7.38
CA ILE A 11 -1.10 10.95 6.76
C ILE A 11 -1.84 12.03 5.98
N PRO A 12 -2.01 13.28 6.47
CA PRO A 12 -2.63 14.32 5.68
C PRO A 12 -1.90 14.54 4.35
N LYS A 13 -0.56 14.59 4.37
CA LYS A 13 0.26 14.74 3.16
C LYS A 13 0.17 13.54 2.23
N LEU A 14 0.10 12.32 2.78
CA LEU A 14 -0.09 11.11 2.00
C LEU A 14 -1.47 11.07 1.34
N LYS A 15 -2.49 11.57 2.03
CA LYS A 15 -3.84 11.71 1.48
C LYS A 15 -3.82 12.70 0.31
N ASP A 16 -3.27 13.89 0.50
CA ASP A 16 -3.16 14.90 -0.56
C ASP A 16 -2.40 14.35 -1.78
N LEU A 17 -1.27 13.66 -1.54
CA LEU A 17 -0.51 12.98 -2.60
C LEU A 17 -1.35 11.92 -3.32
N ALA A 18 -2.12 11.11 -2.60
CA ALA A 18 -2.97 10.10 -3.22
C ALA A 18 -4.04 10.75 -4.11
N GLU A 19 -4.68 11.81 -3.63
CA GLU A 19 -5.68 12.59 -4.38
C GLU A 19 -5.08 13.21 -5.66
N ASP A 20 -3.88 13.77 -5.59
CA ASP A 20 -3.13 14.27 -6.75
C ASP A 20 -2.84 13.19 -7.80
N LYS A 21 -2.73 11.93 -7.37
CA LYS A 21 -2.56 10.77 -8.25
C LYS A 21 -3.89 10.17 -8.72
N GLY A 22 -5.03 10.76 -8.33
CA GLY A 22 -6.37 10.27 -8.65
C GLY A 22 -6.78 9.04 -7.82
N LEU A 23 -6.20 8.88 -6.64
CA LEU A 23 -6.54 7.87 -5.64
C LEU A 23 -7.28 8.52 -4.47
N GLU A 24 -8.12 7.77 -3.80
CA GLU A 24 -8.81 8.22 -2.59
C GLU A 24 -8.50 7.26 -1.45
N ILE A 25 -8.07 7.79 -0.30
CA ILE A 25 -7.89 6.95 0.89
C ILE A 25 -9.24 6.39 1.34
N CYS A 26 -9.34 5.06 1.50
CA CYS A 26 -10.59 4.37 1.76
C CYS A 26 -10.45 3.32 2.88
N GLY A 27 -11.58 2.68 3.21
CA GLY A 27 -11.67 1.69 4.27
C GLY A 27 -11.86 2.29 5.66
N ASN A 28 -11.83 1.42 6.68
CA ASN A 28 -11.92 1.85 8.09
C ASN A 28 -10.59 2.50 8.51
N TYR A 29 -10.38 3.74 8.06
CA TYR A 29 -9.37 4.64 8.58
C TYR A 29 -9.59 4.82 10.08
N LYS A 30 -8.97 3.97 10.89
CA LYS A 30 -8.78 4.23 12.30
C LYS A 30 -7.51 5.06 12.40
N ARG A 31 -7.58 6.23 13.02
CA ARG A 31 -6.46 7.14 13.39
C ARG A 31 -5.36 6.46 14.24
N ASN A 32 -5.23 5.14 14.22
CA ASN A 32 -4.36 4.38 15.09
C ASN A 32 -3.67 3.24 14.33
N TRP A 33 -2.70 3.64 13.51
CA TRP A 33 -1.80 2.79 12.72
C TRP A 33 -0.82 1.98 13.58
N ILE A 34 -1.06 1.80 14.87
CA ILE A 34 -0.22 0.95 15.75
C ILE A 34 -1.00 -0.26 16.30
N ALA A 35 -2.31 -0.34 16.08
CA ALA A 35 -3.12 -1.46 16.59
C ALA A 35 -3.21 -2.61 15.58
N GLU A 36 -2.33 -3.61 15.78
CA GLU A 36 -2.41 -5.03 15.35
C GLU A 36 -2.39 -5.38 13.85
N SER A 37 -2.89 -4.54 12.95
CA SER A 37 -2.79 -4.70 11.49
C SER A 37 -2.85 -3.33 10.82
N SER A 38 -1.71 -2.65 10.82
CA SER A 38 -1.61 -1.24 10.53
C SER A 38 -1.39 -1.00 9.04
N GLY A 39 -2.33 -0.31 8.39
CA GLY A 39 -2.31 -0.07 6.96
C GLY A 39 -3.36 0.94 6.51
N ALA A 40 -3.28 1.38 5.25
CA ALA A 40 -4.39 2.05 4.57
C ALA A 40 -4.59 1.46 3.19
N HIS A 41 -5.81 1.67 2.71
CA HIS A 41 -6.24 1.37 1.37
C HIS A 41 -6.45 2.66 0.60
N PHE A 42 -6.24 2.61 -0.70
CA PHE A 42 -6.41 3.68 -1.64
C PHE A 42 -7.19 3.13 -2.84
N GLN A 43 -8.42 3.61 -3.01
CA GLN A 43 -9.25 3.25 -4.14
C GLN A 43 -8.99 4.19 -5.31
N ARG A 44 -9.22 3.67 -6.52
CA ARG A 44 -9.33 4.50 -7.73
C ARG A 44 -10.70 4.33 -8.34
N THR A 45 -11.33 5.43 -8.72
CA THR A 45 -12.59 5.40 -9.48
C THR A 45 -12.40 4.58 -10.76
N GLY A 46 -13.30 3.63 -10.99
CA GLY A 46 -13.27 2.75 -12.16
C GLY A 46 -12.56 1.42 -11.95
N TRP A 47 -11.70 1.28 -10.92
CA TRP A 47 -11.14 -0.02 -10.57
C TRP A 47 -12.19 -0.89 -9.86
N LYS A 48 -12.48 -2.07 -10.41
CA LYS A 48 -13.48 -3.04 -9.96
C LYS A 48 -12.94 -4.03 -8.94
N TYR A 49 -11.70 -4.48 -9.08
CA TYR A 49 -11.16 -5.63 -8.35
C TYR A 49 -10.26 -5.25 -7.18
N PHE A 50 -9.43 -4.21 -7.35
CA PHE A 50 -8.33 -3.91 -6.44
C PHE A 50 -8.41 -2.50 -5.84
N ASP A 51 -7.98 -2.40 -4.59
CA ASP A 51 -7.44 -1.18 -3.99
C ASP A 51 -5.92 -1.27 -3.99
N LEU A 52 -5.22 -0.12 -3.98
CA LEU A 52 -3.85 -0.12 -3.49
C LEU A 52 -3.87 -0.15 -1.98
N ALA A 53 -2.91 -0.83 -1.37
CA ALA A 53 -2.78 -0.85 0.07
C ALA A 53 -1.32 -0.86 0.48
N PHE A 54 -1.08 -0.49 1.73
CA PHE A 54 0.13 -0.86 2.43
C PHE A 54 -0.19 -1.35 3.82
N GLN A 55 0.66 -2.23 4.32
CA GLN A 55 0.52 -2.83 5.64
C GLN A 55 1.90 -3.15 6.21
N PHE A 56 2.02 -3.17 7.54
CA PHE A 56 3.18 -3.73 8.21
C PHE A 56 3.00 -5.23 8.44
N ASP A 57 3.94 -6.02 7.92
CA ASP A 57 3.97 -7.49 8.01
C ASP A 57 4.25 -8.00 9.44
N HIS A 58 4.77 -7.14 10.32
CA HIS A 58 5.09 -7.48 11.70
C HIS A 58 4.37 -6.57 12.70
N LYS A 59 4.15 -7.09 13.92
CA LYS A 59 3.63 -6.28 15.02
C LYS A 59 4.61 -5.13 15.29
N GLY A 60 4.08 -3.90 15.23
CA GLY A 60 4.82 -2.68 15.55
C GLY A 60 5.56 -2.07 14.36
N LEU A 61 4.85 -1.57 13.34
CA LEU A 61 5.40 -0.69 12.30
C LEU A 61 6.69 -1.22 11.60
N ASP A 62 6.83 -2.53 11.45
CA ASP A 62 7.98 -3.16 10.78
C ASP A 62 7.53 -4.06 9.62
N GLY A 63 8.39 -4.22 8.62
CA GLY A 63 8.09 -4.97 7.41
C GLY A 63 7.01 -4.32 6.55
N LEU A 64 7.15 -3.02 6.27
CA LEU A 64 6.20 -2.32 5.39
C LEU A 64 6.16 -2.95 3.99
N ILE A 65 4.98 -3.43 3.59
CA ILE A 65 4.66 -3.93 2.26
C ILE A 65 3.63 -3.02 1.59
N PHE A 66 3.61 -3.02 0.27
CA PHE A 66 2.68 -2.24 -0.54
C PHE A 66 2.25 -3.06 -1.76
N GLY A 67 1.02 -2.87 -2.25
CA GLY A 67 0.57 -3.43 -3.53
C GLY A 67 -0.93 -3.41 -3.73
N PHE A 68 -1.46 -4.40 -4.46
CA PHE A 68 -2.88 -4.51 -4.83
C PHE A 68 -3.66 -5.46 -3.94
N PHE A 69 -4.61 -4.93 -3.17
CA PHE A 69 -5.47 -5.70 -2.28
C PHE A 69 -6.86 -5.91 -2.90
N CYS A 70 -7.39 -7.12 -2.81
CA CYS A 70 -8.75 -7.44 -3.30
C CYS A 70 -9.82 -6.63 -2.56
N LYS A 71 -10.64 -5.88 -3.30
CA LYS A 71 -11.81 -5.18 -2.74
C LYS A 71 -12.75 -6.18 -2.06
N GLY A 72 -13.27 -5.80 -0.91
CA GLY A 72 -14.22 -6.62 -0.14
C GLY A 72 -13.59 -7.61 0.85
N TYR A 73 -12.27 -7.54 1.08
CA TYR A 73 -11.58 -8.36 2.09
C TYR A 73 -11.78 -9.88 1.93
N GLY A 74 -11.87 -10.33 0.68
CA GLY A 74 -12.14 -11.72 0.33
C GLY A 74 -11.51 -12.12 -1.00
N LYS A 75 -11.28 -13.43 -1.18
CA LYS A 75 -10.86 -13.99 -2.46
C LYS A 75 -11.92 -13.63 -3.49
N ARG A 76 -11.50 -13.00 -4.59
CA ARG A 76 -12.37 -12.56 -5.68
C ARG A 76 -12.26 -13.54 -6.86
N SER A 77 -13.13 -14.55 -6.89
CA SER A 77 -13.20 -15.55 -7.98
C SER A 77 -13.61 -14.95 -9.33
N ASP A 78 -14.12 -13.73 -9.31
CA ASP A 78 -14.55 -12.97 -10.48
C ASP A 78 -13.41 -12.16 -11.13
N ILE A 79 -12.21 -12.13 -10.53
CA ILE A 79 -11.02 -11.59 -11.19
C ILE A 79 -10.59 -12.56 -12.29
N PRO A 80 -10.50 -12.12 -13.57
CA PRO A 80 -9.93 -12.94 -14.61
C PRO A 80 -8.49 -13.35 -14.27
N ALA A 81 -8.16 -14.63 -14.42
CA ALA A 81 -6.81 -15.14 -14.14
C ALA A 81 -5.72 -14.36 -14.89
N SER A 82 -6.00 -13.98 -16.15
CA SER A 82 -5.09 -13.18 -16.98
C SER A 82 -4.81 -11.77 -16.44
N ILE A 83 -5.74 -11.18 -15.67
CA ILE A 83 -5.51 -9.91 -14.97
C ILE A 83 -4.64 -10.17 -13.75
N TRP A 84 -5.00 -11.16 -12.92
CA TRP A 84 -4.25 -11.51 -11.72
C TRP A 84 -2.78 -11.82 -12.04
N GLU A 85 -2.54 -12.69 -13.01
CA GLU A 85 -1.21 -13.09 -13.46
C GLU A 85 -0.39 -11.90 -13.96
N LYS A 86 -0.97 -11.01 -14.79
CA LYS A 86 -0.28 -9.81 -15.27
C LYS A 86 0.13 -8.88 -14.13
N VAL A 87 -0.78 -8.61 -13.18
CA VAL A 87 -0.47 -7.76 -12.04
C VAL A 87 0.60 -8.42 -11.16
N GLN A 88 0.55 -9.74 -10.98
CA GLN A 88 1.53 -10.50 -10.22
C GLN A 88 2.91 -10.52 -10.88
N GLU A 89 2.99 -10.73 -12.19
CA GLU A 89 4.25 -10.67 -12.94
C GLU A 89 4.90 -9.29 -12.85
N HIS A 90 4.11 -8.23 -12.97
CA HIS A 90 4.67 -6.87 -12.93
C HIS A 90 5.04 -6.43 -11.51
N TYR A 91 4.34 -6.90 -10.48
CA TYR A 91 4.46 -6.35 -9.13
C TYR A 91 5.13 -7.27 -8.10
N SER A 92 5.05 -8.60 -8.25
CA SER A 92 5.47 -9.58 -7.22
C SER A 92 6.82 -10.26 -7.47
N ILE A 93 7.64 -9.81 -8.42
CA ILE A 93 8.92 -10.50 -8.74
C ILE A 93 10.01 -10.34 -7.65
N SER A 94 9.93 -9.36 -6.74
CA SER A 94 11.01 -9.08 -5.77
C SER A 94 10.72 -9.47 -4.31
N SER A 95 9.53 -9.95 -3.98
CA SER A 95 9.16 -10.32 -2.61
C SER A 95 9.48 -11.79 -2.32
N LYS A 96 10.21 -12.07 -1.22
CA LYS A 96 10.33 -13.43 -0.66
C LYS A 96 9.02 -13.95 -0.07
N ILE A 97 8.03 -13.06 0.11
CA ILE A 97 6.70 -13.38 0.61
C ILE A 97 5.85 -13.76 -0.61
N LYS A 98 6.12 -14.93 -1.19
CA LYS A 98 5.24 -15.54 -2.20
C LYS A 98 4.05 -16.27 -1.57
N ASP A 99 4.16 -16.60 -0.28
CA ASP A 99 3.28 -17.56 0.39
C ASP A 99 2.30 -16.92 1.39
N TRP A 100 1.98 -15.62 1.26
CA TRP A 100 0.71 -15.13 1.86
C TRP A 100 -0.47 -15.52 0.95
N ASP A 101 -0.54 -16.83 0.72
CA ASP A 101 -1.19 -17.59 -0.37
C ASP A 101 -2.73 -17.65 -0.24
N ASN A 102 -3.31 -16.52 0.14
CA ASN A 102 -4.73 -16.38 0.32
C ASN A 102 -5.41 -15.76 -0.89
N GLY A 103 -4.73 -15.51 -2.02
CA GLY A 103 -5.35 -14.89 -3.21
C GLY A 103 -6.05 -13.56 -2.90
N LEU A 104 -5.57 -12.86 -1.87
CA LEU A 104 -6.14 -11.61 -1.35
C LEU A 104 -5.31 -10.37 -1.72
N TRP A 105 -4.02 -10.54 -1.96
CA TRP A 105 -3.10 -9.44 -2.20
C TRP A 105 -1.96 -9.87 -3.13
N ILE A 106 -1.63 -9.01 -4.08
CA ILE A 106 -0.38 -8.99 -4.84
C ILE A 106 0.52 -7.86 -4.32
N HIS A 107 1.61 -8.16 -3.62
CA HIS A 107 2.44 -7.14 -2.96
C HIS A 107 3.94 -7.33 -3.15
N LYS A 108 4.68 -6.29 -2.77
CA LYS A 108 6.13 -6.30 -2.61
C LYS A 108 6.57 -5.46 -1.41
N ASP A 109 7.85 -5.57 -1.09
CA ASP A 109 8.51 -4.73 -0.10
C ASP A 109 8.39 -3.24 -0.47
N PHE A 110 8.11 -2.40 0.52
CA PHE A 110 8.20 -0.95 0.36
C PHE A 110 9.64 -0.54 0.05
N ILE A 111 9.82 0.37 -0.92
CA ILE A 111 11.15 0.74 -1.44
C ILE A 111 11.98 1.57 -0.44
N GLY A 112 11.31 2.24 0.50
CA GLY A 112 11.91 3.10 1.50
C GLY A 112 12.26 2.38 2.80
N ASN A 113 12.28 3.13 3.90
CA ASN A 113 12.48 2.55 5.22
C ASN A 113 11.27 1.68 5.58
N LYS A 114 11.51 0.38 5.78
CA LYS A 114 10.46 -0.61 6.08
C LYS A 114 10.18 -0.79 7.57
N ASN A 115 11.08 -0.27 8.42
CA ASN A 115 10.98 -0.35 9.87
C ASN A 115 10.80 1.05 10.44
N TRP A 116 9.56 1.42 10.71
CA TRP A 116 9.27 2.76 11.22
C TRP A 116 9.52 2.90 12.72
N ASN A 117 9.89 1.85 13.45
CA ASN A 117 10.28 1.99 14.85
C ASN A 117 11.65 2.67 15.06
N ASN A 118 12.46 2.81 14.01
CA ASN A 118 13.80 3.37 14.13
C ASN A 118 13.84 4.90 13.93
N SER A 119 14.89 5.52 14.45
CA SER A 119 15.09 6.97 14.38
C SER A 119 15.27 7.49 12.95
N GLN A 120 15.77 6.66 12.04
CA GLN A 120 15.94 7.05 10.63
C GLN A 120 14.59 7.18 9.93
N ALA A 121 13.64 6.29 10.19
CA ALA A 121 12.31 6.35 9.61
C ALA A 121 11.55 7.60 10.05
N ILE A 122 11.71 7.99 11.31
CA ILE A 122 11.16 9.26 11.81
C ILE A 122 11.73 10.45 11.03
N LYS A 123 13.05 10.45 10.77
CA LYS A 123 13.68 11.51 9.94
C LYS A 123 13.14 11.48 8.51
N ASP A 124 13.00 10.30 7.92
CA ASP A 124 12.51 10.12 6.54
C ASP A 124 11.03 10.53 6.38
N LEU A 125 10.21 10.31 7.41
CA LEU A 125 8.83 10.79 7.48
C LEU A 125 8.77 12.33 7.54
N LEU A 126 9.62 12.94 8.40
CA LEU A 126 9.63 14.39 8.60
C LEU A 126 10.24 15.17 7.44
N ASN A 127 11.26 14.63 6.76
CA ASN A 127 11.92 15.29 5.63
C ASN A 127 11.24 15.03 4.27
N GLY A 128 10.12 14.31 4.25
CA GLY A 128 9.36 14.01 3.04
C GLY A 128 9.93 12.87 2.17
N LYS A 129 11.03 12.24 2.56
CA LYS A 129 11.59 11.10 1.81
C LYS A 129 10.59 9.96 1.70
N THR A 130 9.92 9.60 2.81
CA THR A 130 8.91 8.53 2.79
C THR A 130 7.74 8.88 1.87
N LEU A 131 7.33 10.15 1.83
CA LEU A 131 6.25 10.61 0.94
C LEU A 131 6.65 10.49 -0.55
N ASN A 132 7.90 10.83 -0.88
CA ASN A 132 8.45 10.65 -2.22
C ASN A 132 8.53 9.16 -2.61
N ASP A 133 8.90 8.29 -1.67
CA ASP A 133 8.90 6.84 -1.88
C ASP A 133 7.48 6.33 -2.18
N PHE A 134 6.45 6.81 -1.46
CA PHE A 134 5.04 6.53 -1.79
C PHE A 134 4.63 7.05 -3.18
N SER A 135 5.00 8.27 -3.55
CA SER A 135 4.66 8.82 -4.87
C SER A 135 5.17 7.91 -5.99
N ARG A 136 6.41 7.43 -5.87
CA ARG A 136 7.01 6.52 -6.86
C ARG A 136 6.28 5.19 -6.92
N MET A 137 5.88 4.65 -5.77
CA MET A 137 5.15 3.38 -5.73
C MET A 137 3.71 3.50 -6.23
N PHE A 138 3.05 4.65 -6.02
CA PHE A 138 1.76 4.94 -6.65
C PHE A 138 1.89 5.02 -8.17
N ASP A 139 2.88 5.75 -8.68
CA ASP A 139 3.11 5.87 -10.13
C ASP A 139 3.38 4.50 -10.75
N GLU A 140 4.23 3.69 -10.11
CA GLU A 140 4.54 2.33 -10.54
C GLU A 140 3.30 1.41 -10.54
N ALA A 141 2.48 1.46 -9.49
CA ALA A 141 1.29 0.62 -9.40
C ALA A 141 0.21 1.04 -10.40
N ILE A 142 0.03 2.34 -10.62
CA ILE A 142 -0.93 2.84 -11.64
C ILE A 142 -0.48 2.42 -13.05
N ASP A 143 0.82 2.50 -13.35
CA ASP A 143 1.36 2.09 -14.65
C ASP A 143 1.26 0.58 -14.87
N CYS A 144 1.52 -0.22 -13.83
CA CYS A 144 1.42 -1.69 -13.83
C CYS A 144 0.07 -2.20 -14.37
N VAL A 145 -1.03 -1.53 -14.03
CA VAL A 145 -2.40 -1.94 -14.41
C VAL A 145 -2.96 -1.14 -15.58
N LYS A 146 -2.15 -0.30 -16.22
CA LYS A 146 -2.59 0.57 -17.31
C LYS A 146 -3.07 -0.27 -18.50
N GLY A 147 -4.30 -0.02 -18.93
CA GLY A 147 -4.92 -0.74 -20.04
C GLY A 147 -5.50 -2.11 -19.67
N LEU A 148 -5.42 -2.52 -18.40
CA LEU A 148 -6.19 -3.64 -17.89
C LEU A 148 -7.60 -3.16 -17.51
N ASP A 149 -8.62 -3.97 -17.82
CA ASP A 149 -9.99 -3.73 -17.35
C ASP A 149 -10.13 -4.22 -15.91
N ILE A 150 -9.60 -3.43 -14.96
CA ILE A 150 -9.51 -3.81 -13.54
C ILE A 150 -10.57 -3.19 -12.64
#